data_AF-A0A5B8VMK1-F1
#
_entry.id   AF-A0A5B8VMK1-F1
#
_cell.length_a   1.000
_cell.length_b   1.000
_cell.length_c   1.000
_cell.angle_alpha   90.00
_cell.angle_beta   90.00
_cell.angle_gamma   90.00
#
_symmetry.space_group_name_H-M   'P 1'
#
loop_
_entity.id
_entity.type
_entity.pdbx_description
1 polymer ?
#
loop_
_entity_poly.entity_id
_entity_poly.type
_entity_poly.pdbx_seq_one_letter_code
_entity_poly.pdbx_strand_id
1 'polypeptide(L)'
;MLPLCSRLIGVGRAIAGFAAVWYIGSRVWGHIARAEPVDFYPLLKPFGLGIAILFPALISMMNGVLQPVSDATATMAQDSNKAIEIISTSRKSR
;
A
#
# COMPACT_ATOMS: atom_id res chain seq x y z
N MET A 1 -5.55 3.55 9.27
CA MET A 1 -6.09 4.30 8.10
C MET A 1 -6.06 3.50 6.79
N LEU A 2 -5.15 2.52 6.64
CA LEU A 2 -5.12 1.55 5.53
C LEU A 2 -6.40 0.75 5.22
N PRO A 3 -7.27 0.35 6.18
CA PRO A 3 -8.43 -0.49 5.83
C PRO A 3 -9.50 0.26 5.02
N LEU A 4 -9.59 1.59 5.13
CA LEU A 4 -10.56 2.40 4.38
C LEU A 4 -10.21 2.48 2.88
N CYS A 5 -8.92 2.42 2.53
CA CYS A 5 -8.45 2.44 1.14
C CYS A 5 -8.30 1.03 0.53
N SER A 6 -8.53 -0.03 1.30
CA SER A 6 -8.31 -1.43 0.87
C SER A 6 -9.14 -1.82 -0.36
N ARG A 7 -10.42 -1.42 -0.40
CA ARG A 7 -11.29 -1.68 -1.56
C ARG A 7 -10.80 -0.97 -2.82
N LEU A 8 -10.35 0.29 -2.69
CA LEU A 8 -9.84 1.07 -3.82
C LEU A 8 -8.52 0.50 -4.34
N ILE A 9 -7.65 0.02 -3.45
CA ILE A 9 -6.41 -0.69 -3.81
C ILE A 9 -6.73 -1.99 -4.55
N GLY A 10 -7.71 -2.77 -4.10
CA GLY A 10 -8.14 -3.99 -4.79
C GLY A 10 -8.62 -3.73 -6.22
N VAL A 11 -9.48 -2.72 -6.39
CA VAL A 11 -9.98 -2.30 -7.72
C VAL A 11 -8.84 -1.77 -8.59
N GLY A 12 -7.95 -0.92 -8.05
CA GLY A 12 -6.78 -0.41 -8.76
C GLY A 12 -5.84 -1.52 -9.24
N ARG A 13 -5.65 -2.58 -8.44
CA ARG A 13 -4.85 -3.75 -8.83
C ARG A 13 -5.50 -4.57 -9.94
N ALA A 14 -6.82 -4.73 -9.90
CA ALA A 14 -7.55 -5.40 -10.98
C ALA A 14 -7.42 -4.64 -12.31
N ILE A 15 -7.57 -3.31 -12.28
CA ILE A 15 -7.40 -2.45 -13.46
C ILE A 15 -5.96 -2.49 -13.97
N ALA A 16 -4.97 -2.43 -13.07
CA ALA A 16 -3.56 -2.53 -13.45
C ALA A 16 -3.22 -3.90 -14.08
N GLY A 17 -3.76 -4.99 -13.52
CA GLY A 17 -3.59 -6.33 -14.09
C GLY A 17 -4.20 -6.45 -15.49
N PHE A 18 -5.43 -5.93 -15.66
CA PHE A 18 -6.08 -5.91 -16.97
C PHE A 18 -5.30 -5.06 -17.99
N ALA A 19 -4.82 -3.87 -17.60
CA ALA A 19 -4.01 -3.01 -18.45
C ALA A 19 -2.67 -3.68 -18.85
N ALA A 20 -2.03 -4.41 -17.94
CA ALA A 20 -0.81 -5.15 -18.23
C ALA A 20 -1.04 -6.26 -19.26
N VAL A 21 -2.10 -7.05 -19.10
CA VAL A 21 -2.46 -8.12 -20.05
C VAL A 21 -2.80 -7.54 -21.42
N TRP A 22 -3.58 -6.46 -21.45
CA TRP A 22 -3.95 -5.77 -22.70
C TRP A 22 -2.72 -5.18 -23.42
N TYR A 23 -1.79 -4.59 -22.67
CA TYR A 23 -0.56 -4.05 -23.22
C TYR A 23 0.32 -5.15 -23.85
N ILE A 24 0.46 -6.29 -23.18
CA ILE A 24 1.21 -7.43 -23.71
C ILE A 24 0.52 -7.99 -24.96
N GLY A 25 -0.80 -8.23 -24.90
CA GLY A 25 -1.57 -8.77 -26.03
C GLY A 25 -1.51 -7.90 -27.28
N SER A 26 -1.67 -6.57 -27.14
CA SER A 26 -1.65 -5.64 -28.27
C SER A 26 -0.28 -5.58 -28.98
N ARG A 27 0.82 -5.78 -28.26
CA ARG A 27 2.18 -5.80 -28.84
C ARG A 27 2.51 -7.16 -29.45
N VAL A 28 2.13 -8.25 -28.78
CA VAL A 28 2.39 -9.62 -29.24
C VAL A 28 1.62 -9.93 -30.53
N TRP A 29 0.39 -9.44 -30.70
CA TRP A 29 -0.41 -9.69 -31.91
C TRP A 29 0.29 -9.22 -33.19
N GLY A 30 0.96 -8.05 -33.14
CA GLY A 30 1.71 -7.52 -34.27
C GLY A 30 2.92 -8.38 -34.65
N HIS A 31 3.61 -8.97 -33.67
CA HIS A 31 4.73 -9.87 -33.90
C HIS A 31 4.27 -11.24 -34.42
N ILE A 32 3.16 -11.78 -33.89
CA ILE A 32 2.56 -13.03 -34.38
C ILE A 32 2.12 -12.87 -35.84
N ALA A 33 1.49 -11.74 -36.19
CA ALA A 33 1.04 -11.48 -37.57
C ALA A 33 2.18 -11.30 -38.58
N ARG A 34 3.37 -10.86 -38.14
CA ARG A 34 4.57 -10.67 -39.00
C ARG A 34 5.54 -11.85 -38.97
N ALA A 35 5.28 -12.87 -38.16
CA ALA A 35 6.18 -14.01 -37.91
C ALA A 35 7.61 -13.59 -37.48
N GLU A 36 7.74 -12.41 -36.87
CA GLU A 36 9.02 -11.91 -36.37
C GLU A 36 9.25 -12.39 -34.93
N PRO A 37 10.52 -12.60 -34.51
CA PRO A 37 10.86 -12.89 -33.12
C PRO A 37 10.28 -11.82 -32.18
N VAL A 38 9.67 -12.24 -31.08
CA VAL A 38 9.09 -11.32 -30.09
C VAL A 38 10.22 -10.69 -29.29
N ASP A 39 10.27 -9.35 -29.31
CA ASP A 39 11.24 -8.61 -28.50
C ASP A 39 10.76 -8.58 -27.03
N PHE A 40 11.49 -9.25 -26.14
CA PHE A 40 11.10 -9.42 -24.72
C PHE A 40 11.37 -8.18 -23.85
N TYR A 41 12.26 -7.29 -24.29
CA TYR A 41 12.69 -6.12 -23.53
C TYR A 41 11.55 -5.10 -23.25
N PRO A 42 10.69 -4.73 -24.22
CA PRO A 42 9.49 -3.93 -23.93
C PRO A 42 8.43 -4.68 -23.12
N LEU A 43 8.43 -6.01 -23.13
CA LEU A 43 7.49 -6.85 -22.38
C LEU A 43 7.76 -6.86 -20.88
N LEU A 44 9.01 -6.60 -20.45
CA LEU A 44 9.40 -6.54 -19.04
C LEU A 44 8.87 -5.27 -18.33
N LYS A 45 8.60 -4.20 -19.08
CA LYS A 45 8.16 -2.89 -18.58
C LYS A 45 6.86 -2.93 -17.74
N PRO A 46 5.77 -3.62 -18.18
CA PRO A 46 4.58 -3.80 -17.35
C PRO A 46 4.84 -4.66 -16.09
N PHE A 47 5.79 -5.60 -16.09
CA PHE A 47 6.15 -6.37 -14.90
C PHE A 47 6.87 -5.51 -13.85
N GLY A 48 7.75 -4.60 -14.27
CA GLY A 48 8.38 -3.64 -13.36
C GLY A 48 7.35 -2.72 -12.68
N LEU A 49 6.35 -2.24 -13.44
CA LEU A 49 5.21 -1.49 -12.89
C LEU A 49 4.36 -2.35 -11.94
N GLY A 50 4.13 -3.62 -12.28
CA GLY A 50 3.42 -4.56 -11.41
C GLY A 50 4.12 -4.79 -10.07
N ILE A 51 5.45 -4.91 -10.07
CA ILE A 51 6.27 -5.01 -8.86
C ILE A 51 6.19 -3.72 -8.04
N ALA A 52 6.24 -2.54 -8.69
CA ALA A 52 6.06 -1.26 -8.01
C ALA A 52 4.66 -1.12 -7.36
N ILE A 53 3.62 -1.68 -7.98
CA ILE A 53 2.25 -1.69 -7.44
C ILE A 53 2.08 -2.67 -6.27
N LEU A 54 3.00 -3.63 -6.08
CA LEU A 54 3.01 -4.55 -4.93
C LEU A 54 3.52 -3.91 -3.63
N PHE A 55 4.03 -2.68 -3.68
CA PHE A 55 4.50 -1.89 -2.53
C PHE A 55 3.57 -1.83 -1.29
N PRO A 56 2.22 -1.92 -1.39
CA PRO A 56 1.35 -2.00 -0.22
C PRO A 56 1.63 -3.19 0.70
N ALA A 57 2.10 -4.32 0.16
CA ALA A 57 2.48 -5.48 0.97
C ALA A 57 3.70 -5.18 1.87
N LEU A 58 4.62 -4.37 1.38
CA LEU A 58 5.79 -3.89 2.13
C LEU A 58 5.35 -2.98 3.28
N ILE A 59 4.39 -2.08 3.02
CA ILE A 59 3.80 -1.20 4.03
C ILE A 59 3.05 -2.02 5.10
N SER A 60 2.34 -3.09 4.73
CA SER A 60 1.70 -3.98 5.71
C SER A 60 2.71 -4.69 6.61
N MET A 61 3.83 -5.14 6.06
CA MET A 61 4.90 -5.74 6.85
C MET A 61 5.55 -4.73 7.81
N MET A 62 5.82 -3.51 7.33
CA MET A 62 6.31 -2.41 8.17
C MET A 62 5.33 -2.05 9.29
N ASN A 63 4.03 -1.96 9.00
CA ASN A 63 3.02 -1.69 10.02
C ASN A 63 2.94 -2.83 11.05
N GLY A 64 3.11 -4.10 10.64
CA GLY A 64 3.17 -5.22 11.59
C GLY A 64 4.36 -5.15 12.55
N VAL A 65 5.51 -4.65 12.08
CA VAL A 65 6.72 -4.47 12.92
C VAL A 65 6.60 -3.21 13.79
N LEU A 66 6.04 -2.13 13.27
CA LEU A 66 5.94 -0.83 13.94
C LEU A 66 4.71 -0.70 14.84
N GLN A 67 3.71 -1.57 14.71
CA GLN A 67 2.48 -1.57 15.51
C GLN A 67 2.71 -1.52 17.03
N PRO A 68 3.54 -2.41 17.63
CA PRO A 68 3.75 -2.40 19.07
C PRO A 68 4.43 -1.10 19.56
N VAL A 69 5.25 -0.47 18.71
CA VAL A 69 5.92 0.80 19.03
C VAL A 69 4.94 1.97 18.96
N SER A 70 4.06 2.01 17.95
CA SER A 70 3.02 3.04 17.86
C SER A 70 1.97 2.89 18.95
N ASP A 71 1.59 1.65 19.31
CA ASP A 71 0.60 1.38 20.34
C ASP A 71 1.14 1.74 21.73
N ALA A 72 2.41 1.43 22.02
CA ALA A 72 3.06 1.86 23.26
C ALA A 72 3.17 3.40 23.37
N THR A 73 3.43 4.09 22.26
CA THR A 73 3.48 5.57 22.27
C THR A 73 2.09 6.17 22.48
N ALA A 74 1.04 5.53 21.93
CA ALA A 74 -0.34 5.96 22.12
C ALA A 74 -0.82 5.78 23.57
N THR A 75 -0.44 4.69 24.24
CA THR A 75 -0.77 4.48 25.66
C THR A 75 -0.05 5.49 26.56
N MET A 76 1.21 5.81 26.30
CA MET A 76 1.94 6.86 27.03
C MET A 76 1.31 8.25 26.87
N ALA A 77 0.76 8.55 25.69
CA ALA A 77 0.03 9.80 25.45
C ALA A 77 -1.31 9.85 26.22
N GLN A 78 -2.04 8.72 26.29
CA GLN A 78 -3.27 8.62 27.08
C GLN A 78 -3.02 8.79 28.58
N ASP A 79 -1.96 8.16 29.09
CA ASP A 79 -1.58 8.27 30.50
C ASP A 79 -1.17 9.70 30.87
N SER A 80 -0.48 10.40 29.95
CA SER A 80 -0.16 11.82 30.10
C SER A 80 -1.44 12.68 30.17
N ASN A 81 -2.45 12.38 29.35
CA ASN A 81 -3.71 13.12 29.36
C ASN A 81 -4.52 12.90 30.66
N LYS A 82 -4.54 11.67 31.19
CA LYS A 82 -5.14 11.37 32.50
C LYS A 82 -4.44 12.09 33.64
N ALA A 83 -3.12 12.16 33.61
CA ALA A 83 -2.35 12.89 34.62
C ALA A 83 -2.69 14.39 34.62
N ILE A 84 -2.83 15.00 33.43
CA ILE A 84 -3.24 16.40 33.28
C ILE A 84 -4.66 16.64 33.82
N GLU A 85 -5.59 15.72 33.57
CA GLU A 85 -6.97 15.81 34.07
C GLU A 85 -7.02 15.77 35.60
N ILE A 86 -6.26 14.88 36.24
CA ILE A 86 -6.14 14.78 37.71
C ILE A 86 -5.54 16.06 38.30
N ILE A 87 -4.51 16.63 37.67
CA ILE A 87 -3.90 17.90 38.11
C ILE A 87 -4.88 19.07 37.95
N SER A 88 -5.71 19.07 36.90
CA SER A 88 -6.70 20.11 36.67
C SER A 88 -7.86 20.08 37.68
N THR A 89 -8.31 18.89 38.08
CA THR A 89 -9.39 18.72 39.07
C THR A 89 -8.91 19.02 40.49
N SER A 90 -7.69 18.60 40.84
CA SER A 90 -7.08 18.90 42.15
C SER A 90 -6.77 20.40 42.32
N ARG A 91 -6.48 21.15 41.23
CA ARG A 91 -6.41 22.62 41.27
C ARG A 91 -7.77 23.30 41.45
N LYS A 92 -8.86 22.70 40.98
CA LYS A 92 -10.21 23.28 41.06
C LYS A 92 -10.87 23.10 42.43
N SER A 93 -10.34 22.19 43.25
CA SER A 93 -10.78 21.91 44.63
C SER A 93 -10.04 22.75 45.69
N ARG A 94 -9.11 23.62 45.28
CA ARG A 94 -8.40 24.57 46.14
C ARG A 94 -8.87 25.99 45.84
#